data_AF-A0A2E7CJB8-F1
#
_entry.id   AF-A0A2E7CJB8-F1
#
_cell.length_a   1.000
_cell.length_b   1.000
_cell.length_c   1.000
_cell.angle_alpha   90.00
_cell.angle_beta   90.00
_cell.angle_gamma   90.00
#
_symmetry.space_group_name_H-M   'P 1'
#
loop_
_entity.id
_entity.type
_entity.pdbx_description
1 polymer ?
#
loop_
_entity_poly.entity_id
_entity_poly.type
_entity_poly.pdbx_seq_one_letter_code
_entity_poly.pdbx_strand_id
1 'polypeptide(L)'
;MLRNFWRNTKQKKKGEAPPPKEGLREGESWDSLFDQADENSQRAMQQLRADYTRKTQELAKQRQEIEEQRIQLESLKTSLEDNEAYKAIRKAAQEDTGDFDPYDSESFQRYVNKIVAEKLQAVLEPMAEQQMKHHAQAKIQSFMSQHPELKTDENLRGEVRTMLENNESLSLQDAYWIVKGRRSHAASEKAQLQSLAFQKAAKASGLKVGIGQNKGVTVPKGAQKMRAHDLYQHLLKQQK
;
A
#
# COMPACT_ATOMS: atom_id res chain seq x y z
N MET A 1 -52.79 71.85 13.80
CA MET A 1 -53.38 71.22 12.61
C MET A 1 -52.32 70.31 12.00
N LEU A 2 -52.18 69.06 12.45
CA LEU A 2 -52.73 67.85 11.79
C LEU A 2 -52.38 67.74 10.29
N ARG A 3 -51.38 66.90 9.95
CA ARG A 3 -51.56 65.62 9.21
C ARG A 3 -50.23 64.92 8.86
N ASN A 4 -50.15 63.68 9.35
CA ASN A 4 -49.56 62.48 8.73
C ASN A 4 -48.04 62.39 8.51
N PHE A 5 -47.32 62.11 9.59
CA PHE A 5 -45.95 61.57 9.58
C PHE A 5 -45.92 60.22 10.31
N TRP A 6 -46.35 59.16 9.63
CA TRP A 6 -46.17 57.77 10.08
C TRP A 6 -45.99 56.87 8.87
N ARG A 7 -44.77 56.37 8.65
CA ARG A 7 -44.51 55.09 7.99
C ARG A 7 -43.13 54.56 8.36
N ASN A 8 -43.17 53.72 9.39
CA ASN A 8 -42.61 52.36 9.39
C ASN A 8 -41.07 52.23 9.41
N THR A 9 -40.55 52.25 10.64
CA THR A 9 -39.31 51.59 11.05
C THR A 9 -39.40 50.08 10.80
N LYS A 10 -38.78 49.55 9.74
CA LYS A 10 -38.44 48.12 9.67
C LYS A 10 -36.95 47.94 9.92
N GLN A 11 -36.68 47.39 11.10
CA GLN A 11 -35.42 46.80 11.51
C GLN A 11 -34.87 45.89 10.40
N LYS A 12 -33.67 46.18 9.87
CA LYS A 12 -32.86 45.17 9.21
C LYS A 12 -32.18 44.35 10.31
N LYS A 13 -32.77 43.18 10.62
CA LYS A 13 -32.17 42.16 11.47
C LYS A 13 -30.79 41.79 10.93
N LYS A 14 -29.79 41.80 11.83
CA LYS A 14 -28.57 40.99 11.72
C LYS A 14 -28.96 39.51 11.74
N GLY A 15 -28.23 38.72 10.96
CA GLY A 15 -28.03 37.29 11.22
C GLY A 15 -29.02 36.37 10.53
N GLU A 16 -28.63 35.86 9.36
CA GLU A 16 -28.84 34.47 9.00
C GLU A 16 -27.74 34.10 8.01
N ALA A 17 -26.81 33.25 8.44
CA ALA A 17 -25.91 32.59 7.51
C ALA A 17 -26.78 31.79 6.52
N PRO A 18 -26.45 31.75 5.21
CA PRO A 18 -27.16 30.88 4.30
C PRO A 18 -27.13 29.44 4.87
N PRO A 19 -28.26 28.71 4.83
CA PRO A 19 -28.30 27.35 5.35
C PRO A 19 -27.16 26.53 4.73
N PRO A 20 -26.60 25.55 5.47
CA PRO A 20 -25.58 24.68 4.90
C PRO A 20 -26.15 24.09 3.62
N LYS A 21 -25.51 24.40 2.49
CA LYS A 21 -25.94 23.89 1.18
C LYS A 21 -25.84 22.37 1.27
N GLU A 22 -26.99 21.70 1.40
CA GLU A 22 -27.10 20.27 1.20
C GLU A 22 -26.40 19.97 -0.14
N GLY A 23 -25.46 19.03 -0.13
CA GLY A 23 -24.91 18.52 -1.38
C GLY A 23 -26.05 17.99 -2.27
N LEU A 24 -25.76 17.78 -3.55
CA LEU A 24 -26.76 17.26 -4.50
C LEU A 24 -27.46 16.05 -3.88
N ARG A 25 -28.80 16.10 -3.81
CA ARG A 25 -29.59 14.95 -3.39
C ARG A 25 -29.47 13.85 -4.45
N GLU A 26 -29.51 12.58 -4.04
CA GLU A 26 -29.46 11.45 -4.98
C GLU A 26 -30.56 11.62 -6.06
N GLY A 27 -30.15 11.81 -7.32
CA GLY A 27 -31.05 11.98 -8.46
C GLY A 27 -31.16 13.40 -9.05
N GLU A 28 -30.58 14.43 -8.43
CA GLU A 28 -30.53 15.78 -9.02
C GLU A 28 -29.33 15.89 -9.97
N SER A 29 -29.57 16.24 -11.24
CA SER A 29 -28.50 16.50 -12.21
C SER A 29 -27.99 17.93 -12.08
N TRP A 30 -26.69 18.14 -12.28
CA TRP A 30 -26.09 19.48 -12.28
C TRP A 30 -26.78 20.43 -13.25
N ASP A 31 -27.21 19.91 -14.41
CA ASP A 31 -27.94 20.66 -15.44
C ASP A 31 -29.31 21.13 -14.91
N SER A 32 -30.02 20.30 -14.13
CA SER A 32 -31.31 20.69 -13.53
C SER A 32 -31.17 21.82 -12.49
N LEU A 33 -30.07 21.84 -11.73
CA LEU A 33 -29.76 22.91 -10.76
C LEU A 33 -29.27 24.18 -11.46
N PHE A 34 -28.58 24.02 -12.59
CA PHE A 34 -28.13 25.13 -13.41
C PHE A 34 -29.33 25.88 -14.03
N ASP A 35 -30.30 25.14 -14.56
CA ASP A 35 -31.49 25.72 -15.21
C ASP A 35 -32.45 26.40 -14.22
N GLN A 36 -32.47 25.96 -12.94
CA GLN A 36 -33.32 26.54 -11.88
C GLN A 36 -32.67 27.74 -11.17
N ALA A 37 -31.37 27.97 -11.36
CA ALA A 37 -30.62 29.04 -10.71
C ALA A 37 -30.88 30.42 -11.35
N ASP A 38 -30.74 31.49 -10.57
CA ASP A 38 -30.78 32.86 -11.08
C ASP A 38 -29.56 33.16 -11.98
N GLU A 39 -29.69 34.12 -12.91
CA GLU A 39 -28.67 34.39 -13.94
C GLU A 39 -27.28 34.69 -13.36
N ASN A 40 -27.21 35.31 -12.18
CA ASN A 40 -25.94 35.55 -11.49
C ASN A 40 -25.33 34.26 -10.93
N SER A 41 -26.15 33.36 -10.37
CA SER A 41 -25.72 32.05 -9.90
C SER A 41 -25.29 31.14 -11.05
N GLN A 42 -25.97 31.19 -12.20
CA GLN A 42 -25.55 30.47 -13.41
C GLN A 42 -24.14 30.88 -13.85
N ARG A 43 -23.87 32.18 -13.93
CA ARG A 43 -22.52 32.69 -14.26
C ARG A 43 -21.47 32.23 -13.25
N ALA A 44 -21.76 32.28 -11.96
CA ALA A 44 -20.86 31.80 -10.92
C ALA A 44 -20.61 30.28 -11.02
N MET A 45 -21.64 29.47 -11.31
CA MET A 45 -21.52 28.02 -11.48
C MET A 45 -20.69 27.66 -12.72
N GLN A 46 -20.83 28.40 -13.83
CA GLN A 46 -20.01 28.24 -15.03
C GLN A 46 -18.53 28.55 -14.75
N GLN A 47 -18.26 29.66 -14.04
CA GLN A 47 -16.89 30.02 -13.64
C GLN A 47 -16.28 28.95 -12.75
N LEU A 48 -17.02 28.44 -11.76
CA LEU A 48 -16.56 27.35 -10.92
C LEU A 48 -16.24 26.10 -11.73
N ARG A 49 -17.11 25.69 -12.67
CA ARG A 49 -16.84 24.53 -13.54
C ARG A 49 -15.59 24.73 -14.40
N ALA A 50 -15.40 25.92 -14.95
CA ALA A 50 -14.21 26.27 -15.73
C ALA A 50 -12.94 26.18 -14.86
N ASP A 51 -12.98 26.74 -13.65
CA ASP A 51 -11.87 26.70 -12.70
C ASP A 51 -11.56 25.28 -12.24
N TYR A 52 -12.57 24.47 -11.93
CA TYR A 52 -12.39 23.06 -11.57
C TYR A 52 -11.80 22.25 -12.73
N THR A 53 -12.26 22.47 -13.94
CA THR A 53 -11.71 21.80 -15.13
C THR A 53 -10.26 22.18 -15.35
N ARG A 54 -9.93 23.48 -15.26
CA ARG A 54 -8.57 23.99 -15.36
C ARG A 54 -7.66 23.42 -14.27
N LYS A 55 -8.10 23.44 -13.01
CA LYS A 55 -7.35 22.85 -11.89
C LYS A 55 -7.14 21.35 -12.05
N THR A 56 -8.13 20.62 -12.59
CA THR A 56 -8.00 19.19 -12.84
C THR A 56 -6.96 18.91 -13.94
N GLN A 57 -6.95 19.73 -14.99
CA GLN A 57 -5.93 19.65 -16.04
C GLN A 57 -4.54 20.04 -15.54
N GLU A 58 -4.42 21.09 -14.71
CA GLU A 58 -3.17 21.50 -14.07
C GLU A 58 -2.66 20.41 -13.13
N LEU A 59 -3.53 19.79 -12.32
CA LEU A 59 -3.17 18.66 -11.46
C LEU A 59 -2.73 17.43 -12.27
N ALA A 60 -3.36 17.16 -13.41
CA ALA A 60 -2.94 16.07 -14.29
C ALA A 60 -1.54 16.34 -14.87
N LYS A 61 -1.28 17.58 -15.32
CA LYS A 61 0.06 18.00 -15.79
C LYS A 61 1.11 17.90 -14.70
N GLN A 62 0.82 18.40 -13.49
CA GLN A 62 1.72 18.31 -12.35
C GLN A 62 2.03 16.85 -11.98
N ARG A 63 1.04 15.96 -12.02
CA ARG A 63 1.25 14.52 -11.78
C ARG A 63 2.17 13.91 -12.84
N GLN A 64 1.97 14.28 -14.10
CA GLN A 64 2.82 13.81 -15.19
C GLN A 64 4.25 14.32 -15.04
N GLU A 65 4.45 15.61 -14.76
CA GLU A 65 5.77 16.21 -14.51
C GLU A 65 6.49 15.54 -13.33
N ILE A 66 5.77 15.25 -12.24
CA ILE A 66 6.33 14.53 -11.09
C ILE A 66 6.75 13.10 -11.48
N GLU A 67 5.96 12.42 -12.31
CA GLU A 67 6.30 11.07 -12.76
C GLU A 67 7.51 11.06 -13.70
N GLU A 68 7.58 12.02 -14.62
CA GLU A 68 8.75 12.21 -15.49
C GLU A 68 10.00 12.52 -14.68
N GLN A 69 9.90 13.40 -13.68
CA GLN A 69 11.00 13.68 -12.74
C GLN A 69 11.40 12.44 -11.96
N ARG A 70 10.44 11.61 -11.52
CA ARG A 70 10.74 10.34 -10.84
C ARG A 70 11.49 9.39 -11.74
N ILE A 71 11.05 9.21 -12.99
CA ILE A 71 11.71 8.35 -13.97
C ILE A 71 13.14 8.85 -14.26
N GLN A 72 13.33 10.17 -14.40
CA GLN A 72 14.66 10.77 -14.58
C GLN A 72 15.56 10.57 -13.36
N LEU A 73 15.02 10.75 -12.15
CA LEU A 73 15.78 10.51 -10.94
C LEU A 73 16.09 9.02 -10.75
N GLU A 74 15.18 8.12 -11.13
CA GLU A 74 15.38 6.68 -11.05
C GLU A 74 16.43 6.20 -12.06
N SER A 75 16.44 6.76 -13.28
CA SER A 75 17.50 6.48 -14.27
C SER A 75 18.86 7.04 -13.83
N LEU A 76 18.88 8.22 -13.19
CA LEU A 76 20.10 8.74 -12.57
C LEU A 76 20.56 7.90 -11.37
N LYS A 77 19.63 7.36 -10.57
CA LYS A 77 19.95 6.50 -9.41
C LYS A 77 20.51 5.14 -9.82
N THR A 78 19.82 4.45 -10.73
CA THR A 78 20.33 3.20 -11.33
C THR A 78 21.67 3.46 -11.98
N SER A 79 21.83 4.58 -12.68
CA SER A 79 23.12 4.93 -13.23
C SER A 79 24.18 5.29 -12.19
N LEU A 80 23.89 5.56 -10.92
CA LEU A 80 24.89 5.79 -9.86
C LEU A 80 25.32 4.49 -9.15
N GLU A 81 24.38 3.64 -8.78
CA GLU A 81 24.67 2.36 -8.10
C GLU A 81 25.31 1.34 -9.07
N ASP A 82 24.87 1.33 -10.33
CA ASP A 82 25.50 0.54 -11.39
C ASP A 82 26.57 1.28 -12.18
N ASN A 83 26.82 2.56 -11.87
CA ASN A 83 27.76 3.39 -12.64
C ASN A 83 29.12 2.70 -12.74
N GLU A 84 29.51 2.38 -13.96
CA GLU A 84 30.89 2.02 -14.25
C GLU A 84 31.84 3.11 -13.78
N ALA A 85 31.42 4.39 -13.81
CA ALA A 85 32.24 5.51 -13.32
C ALA A 85 32.50 5.42 -11.81
N TYR A 86 31.49 5.17 -10.97
CA TYR A 86 31.68 5.04 -9.51
C TYR A 86 32.52 3.80 -9.18
N LYS A 87 32.27 2.68 -9.86
CA LYS A 87 33.08 1.47 -9.75
C LYS A 87 34.53 1.72 -10.20
N ALA A 88 34.75 2.50 -11.25
CA ALA A 88 36.07 2.87 -11.76
C ALA A 88 36.81 3.83 -10.81
N ILE A 89 36.13 4.83 -10.24
CA ILE A 89 36.70 5.73 -9.22
C ILE A 89 37.15 4.92 -8.00
N ARG A 90 36.31 4.00 -7.52
CA ARG A 90 36.64 3.16 -6.37
C ARG A 90 37.82 2.23 -6.65
N LYS A 91 37.91 1.69 -7.87
CA LYS A 91 39.06 0.89 -8.32
C LYS A 91 40.34 1.72 -8.42
N ALA A 92 40.27 2.91 -9.02
CA ALA A 92 41.41 3.82 -9.18
C ALA A 92 41.94 4.33 -7.83
N ALA A 93 41.05 4.53 -6.84
CA ALA A 93 41.45 4.87 -5.47
C ALA A 93 42.15 3.70 -4.76
N GLN A 94 41.78 2.46 -5.07
CA GLN A 94 42.36 1.23 -4.49
C GLN A 94 43.60 0.71 -5.25
N GLU A 95 43.93 1.31 -6.39
CA GLU A 95 45.07 0.88 -7.21
C GLU A 95 46.39 1.20 -6.50
N ASP A 96 47.27 0.19 -6.40
CA ASP A 96 48.63 0.39 -5.90
C ASP A 96 49.48 0.99 -7.03
N THR A 97 49.86 2.25 -6.87
CA THR A 97 50.56 3.03 -7.90
C THR A 97 52.04 2.63 -8.11
N GLY A 98 52.52 1.55 -7.49
CA GLY A 98 53.94 1.16 -7.52
C GLY A 98 54.86 2.22 -6.90
N ASP A 99 56.16 2.13 -7.19
CA ASP A 99 57.15 3.13 -6.77
C ASP A 99 56.94 4.44 -7.53
N PHE A 100 56.62 5.50 -6.79
CA PHE A 100 56.41 6.83 -7.33
C PHE A 100 57.74 7.50 -7.71
N ASP A 101 57.95 7.70 -9.01
CA ASP A 101 59.02 8.56 -9.53
C ASP A 101 58.47 9.96 -9.88
N PRO A 102 58.88 11.03 -9.19
CA PRO A 102 58.45 12.40 -9.48
C PRO A 102 58.98 12.97 -10.80
N TYR A 103 59.99 12.34 -11.43
CA TYR A 103 60.57 12.78 -12.69
C TYR A 103 60.01 12.03 -13.90
N ASP A 104 59.30 10.93 -13.69
CA ASP A 104 58.54 10.24 -14.73
C ASP A 104 57.12 10.80 -14.81
N SER A 105 56.74 11.24 -16.01
CA SER A 105 55.45 11.88 -16.24
C SER A 105 54.27 10.91 -16.12
N GLU A 106 54.48 9.62 -16.38
CA GLU A 106 53.43 8.61 -16.27
C GLU A 106 53.15 8.24 -14.81
N SER A 107 54.22 8.02 -14.03
CA SER A 107 54.15 7.78 -12.59
C SER A 107 53.48 8.94 -11.82
N PHE A 108 53.80 10.19 -12.19
CA PHE A 108 53.15 11.36 -11.62
C PHE A 108 51.65 11.44 -11.92
N GLN A 109 51.24 11.17 -13.15
CA GLN A 109 49.83 11.18 -13.53
C GLN A 109 49.03 10.10 -12.78
N ARG A 110 49.57 8.89 -12.63
CA ARG A 110 48.92 7.81 -11.87
C ARG A 110 48.69 8.20 -10.41
N TYR A 111 49.69 8.80 -9.77
CA TYR A 111 49.59 9.29 -8.40
C TYR A 111 48.53 10.39 -8.25
N VAL A 112 48.52 11.38 -9.16
CA VAL A 112 47.52 12.45 -9.16
C VAL A 112 46.12 11.87 -9.36
N ASN A 113 45.95 10.94 -10.30
CA ASN A 113 44.66 10.28 -10.55
C ASN A 113 44.16 9.52 -9.33
N LYS A 114 45.04 8.82 -8.60
CA LYS A 114 44.70 8.16 -7.34
C LYS A 114 44.22 9.15 -6.29
N ILE A 115 44.95 10.24 -6.05
CA ILE A 115 44.54 11.27 -5.07
C ILE A 115 43.18 11.89 -5.44
N VAL A 116 43.00 12.19 -6.73
CA VAL A 116 41.72 12.73 -7.23
C VAL A 116 40.60 11.72 -7.00
N ALA A 117 40.83 10.44 -7.29
CA ALA A 117 39.87 9.37 -7.06
C ALA A 117 39.54 9.18 -5.58
N GLU A 118 40.53 9.20 -4.68
CA GLU A 118 40.33 9.11 -3.22
C GLU A 118 39.48 10.29 -2.70
N LYS A 119 39.82 11.52 -3.10
CA LYS A 119 39.05 12.71 -2.71
C LYS A 119 37.62 12.66 -3.23
N LEU A 120 37.45 12.23 -4.48
CA LEU A 120 36.14 12.15 -5.09
C LEU A 120 35.31 11.02 -4.46
N GLN A 121 35.94 9.89 -4.10
CA GLN A 121 35.31 8.83 -3.32
C GLN A 121 34.83 9.34 -1.96
N ALA A 122 35.66 10.08 -1.23
CA ALA A 122 35.30 10.63 0.09
C ALA A 122 34.10 11.60 0.02
N VAL A 123 33.95 12.33 -1.10
CA VAL A 123 32.78 13.20 -1.33
C VAL A 123 31.53 12.37 -1.68
N LEU A 124 31.68 11.31 -2.46
CA LEU A 124 30.55 10.50 -2.94
C LEU A 124 30.05 9.45 -1.95
N GLU A 125 30.92 8.95 -1.06
CA GLU A 125 30.59 7.95 -0.04
C GLU A 125 29.37 8.32 0.83
N PRO A 126 29.28 9.51 1.45
CA PRO A 126 28.10 9.87 2.25
C PRO A 126 26.81 9.94 1.43
N MET A 127 26.91 10.33 0.14
CA MET A 127 25.73 10.31 -0.74
C MET A 127 25.28 8.89 -1.04
N ALA A 128 26.22 7.98 -1.31
CA ALA A 128 25.92 6.57 -1.53
C ALA A 128 25.28 5.94 -0.28
N GLU A 129 25.81 6.19 0.93
CA GLU A 129 25.22 5.70 2.17
C GLU A 129 23.80 6.21 2.40
N GLN A 130 23.55 7.51 2.16
CA GLN A 130 22.22 8.09 2.27
C GLN A 130 21.25 7.45 1.28
N GLN A 131 21.70 7.18 0.05
CA GLN A 131 20.91 6.49 -0.95
C GLN A 131 20.56 5.06 -0.53
N MET A 132 21.53 4.29 -0.04
CA MET A 132 21.27 2.93 0.45
C MET A 132 20.25 2.93 1.61
N LYS A 133 20.38 3.88 2.55
CA LYS A 133 19.40 4.06 3.65
C LYS A 133 18.01 4.40 3.11
N HIS A 134 17.91 5.32 2.15
CA HIS A 134 16.64 5.67 1.51
C HIS A 134 16.01 4.49 0.76
N HIS A 135 16.79 3.72 0.00
CA HIS A 135 16.31 2.52 -0.67
C HIS A 135 15.82 1.47 0.31
N ALA A 136 16.54 1.23 1.40
CA ALA A 136 16.12 0.32 2.46
C ALA A 136 14.80 0.77 3.10
N GLN A 137 14.66 2.06 3.43
CA GLN A 137 13.42 2.63 3.96
C GLN A 137 12.25 2.50 2.97
N ALA A 138 12.47 2.78 1.68
CA ALA A 138 11.45 2.65 0.65
C ALA A 138 10.98 1.20 0.50
N LYS A 139 11.91 0.22 0.51
CA LYS A 139 11.59 -1.22 0.51
C LYS A 139 10.77 -1.63 1.72
N ILE A 140 11.09 -1.13 2.92
CA ILE A 140 10.30 -1.38 4.12
C ILE A 140 8.90 -0.78 3.98
N GLN A 141 8.78 0.47 3.53
CA GLN A 141 7.49 1.15 3.37
C GLN A 141 6.59 0.49 2.32
N SER A 142 7.16 0.08 1.18
CA SER A 142 6.41 -0.65 0.15
C SER A 142 5.93 -2.00 0.67
N PHE A 143 6.79 -2.74 1.37
CA PHE A 143 6.45 -4.01 1.99
C PHE A 143 5.36 -3.88 3.06
N MET A 144 5.46 -2.89 3.95
CA MET A 144 4.43 -2.60 4.95
C MET A 144 3.10 -2.12 4.35
N SER A 145 3.13 -1.56 3.14
CA SER A 145 1.91 -1.16 2.43
C SER A 145 1.22 -2.35 1.79
N GLN A 146 1.99 -3.34 1.33
CA GLN A 146 1.48 -4.63 0.83
C GLN A 146 1.00 -5.55 1.97
N HIS A 147 1.62 -5.46 3.14
CA HIS A 147 1.30 -6.25 4.33
C HIS A 147 0.87 -5.36 5.50
N PRO A 148 -0.38 -4.87 5.52
CA PRO A 148 -0.87 -3.97 6.56
C PRO A 148 -0.86 -4.61 7.96
N GLU A 149 -0.84 -5.94 8.04
CA GLU A 149 -0.71 -6.69 9.31
C GLU A 149 0.56 -6.35 10.09
N LEU A 150 1.66 -5.96 9.41
CA LEU A 150 2.88 -5.50 10.07
C LEU A 150 2.74 -4.12 10.71
N LYS A 151 1.75 -3.32 10.28
CA LYS A 151 1.42 -2.03 10.89
C LYS A 151 0.51 -2.19 12.09
N THR A 152 -0.44 -3.13 12.03
CA THR A 152 -1.44 -3.34 13.09
C THR A 152 -0.91 -4.21 14.23
N ASP A 153 -0.17 -5.29 13.92
CA ASP A 153 0.28 -6.26 14.90
C ASP A 153 1.72 -5.99 15.35
N GLU A 154 1.87 -5.26 16.45
CA GLU A 154 3.20 -4.95 17.00
C GLU A 154 4.00 -6.20 17.40
N ASN A 155 3.32 -7.25 17.85
CA ASN A 155 3.94 -8.54 18.19
C ASN A 155 4.55 -9.23 16.96
N LEU A 156 3.85 -9.23 15.82
CA LEU A 156 4.35 -9.82 14.59
C LEU A 156 5.57 -9.05 14.09
N ARG A 157 5.51 -7.71 14.12
CA ARG A 157 6.64 -6.85 13.78
C ARG A 157 7.85 -7.08 14.69
N GLY A 158 7.62 -7.25 15.99
CA GLY A 158 8.66 -7.57 16.97
C GLY A 158 9.34 -8.90 16.67
N GLU A 159 8.55 -9.96 16.44
CA GLU A 159 9.09 -11.29 16.09
C GLU A 159 9.90 -11.25 14.80
N VAL A 160 9.40 -10.58 13.75
CA VAL A 160 10.14 -10.41 12.48
C VAL A 160 11.44 -9.65 12.69
N ARG A 161 11.43 -8.58 13.50
CA ARG A 161 12.64 -7.83 13.84
C ARG A 161 13.67 -8.72 14.55
N THR A 162 13.25 -9.48 15.57
CA THR A 162 14.17 -10.39 16.26
C THR A 162 14.72 -11.47 15.34
N MET A 163 13.94 -11.95 14.37
CA MET A 163 14.40 -12.92 13.39
C MET A 163 15.51 -12.36 12.49
N LEU A 164 15.38 -11.09 12.08
CA LEU A 164 16.37 -10.38 11.26
C LEU A 164 17.62 -10.01 12.05
N GLU A 165 17.49 -9.59 13.32
CA GLU A 165 18.63 -9.30 14.19
C GLU A 165 19.48 -10.55 14.46
N ASN A 166 18.85 -11.72 14.56
CA ASN A 166 19.56 -12.99 14.76
C ASN A 166 20.15 -13.58 13.47
N ASN A 167 19.63 -13.22 12.29
CA ASN A 167 20.05 -13.77 11.00
C ASN A 167 20.19 -12.66 9.96
N GLU A 168 21.39 -12.12 9.82
CA GLU A 168 21.68 -11.00 8.92
C GLU A 168 21.55 -11.37 7.43
N SER A 169 21.65 -12.66 7.09
CA SER A 169 21.48 -13.15 5.72
C SER A 169 20.02 -13.27 5.26
N LEU A 170 19.05 -13.07 6.17
CA LEU A 170 17.64 -13.29 5.87
C LEU A 170 16.98 -12.02 5.32
N SER A 171 16.18 -12.16 4.25
CA SER A 171 15.41 -11.04 3.73
C SER A 171 14.21 -10.72 4.61
N LEU A 172 13.75 -9.46 4.60
CA LEU A 172 12.55 -9.02 5.32
C LEU A 172 11.32 -9.85 4.93
N GLN A 173 11.20 -10.19 3.65
CA GLN A 173 10.10 -10.98 3.13
C GLN A 173 10.13 -12.40 3.68
N ASP A 174 11.29 -13.05 3.68
CA ASP A 174 11.42 -14.42 4.17
C ASP A 174 11.17 -14.49 5.68
N ALA A 175 11.73 -13.54 6.43
CA ALA A 175 11.55 -13.45 7.87
C ALA A 175 10.06 -13.31 8.23
N TYR A 176 9.35 -12.47 7.48
CA TYR A 176 7.91 -12.29 7.62
C TYR A 176 7.12 -13.58 7.37
N TRP A 177 7.39 -14.29 6.27
CA TRP A 177 6.68 -15.54 5.95
C TRP A 177 6.96 -16.66 6.96
N ILE A 178 8.19 -16.76 7.44
CA ILE A 178 8.57 -17.73 8.47
C ILE A 178 7.80 -17.45 9.78
N VAL A 179 7.79 -16.20 10.24
CA VAL A 179 7.08 -15.82 11.46
C VAL A 179 5.57 -16.04 11.31
N LYS A 180 4.99 -15.61 10.19
CA LYS A 180 3.57 -15.82 9.90
C LYS A 180 3.20 -17.30 9.86
N GLY A 181 4.02 -18.12 9.19
CA GLY A 181 3.85 -19.57 9.14
C GLY A 181 3.88 -20.19 10.53
N ARG A 182 4.88 -19.82 11.35
CA ARG A 182 5.00 -20.29 12.74
C ARG A 182 3.78 -19.93 13.59
N ARG A 183 3.27 -18.69 13.49
CA ARG A 183 2.07 -18.26 14.22
C ARG A 183 0.82 -19.01 13.78
N SER A 184 0.66 -19.22 12.47
CA SER A 184 -0.45 -20.00 11.91
C SER A 184 -0.42 -21.46 12.40
N HIS A 185 0.75 -22.09 12.37
CA HIS A 185 0.95 -23.44 12.91
C HIS A 185 0.59 -23.52 14.39
N ALA A 186 1.15 -22.63 15.22
CA ALA A 186 0.86 -22.61 16.66
C ALA A 186 -0.64 -22.38 16.96
N ALA A 187 -1.33 -21.56 16.17
CA ALA A 187 -2.78 -21.37 16.30
C ALA A 187 -3.55 -22.64 15.93
N SER A 188 -3.17 -23.31 14.84
CA SER A 188 -3.79 -24.56 14.41
C SER A 188 -3.61 -25.68 15.44
N GLU A 189 -2.42 -25.80 16.04
CA GLU A 189 -2.14 -26.79 17.08
C GLU A 189 -2.98 -26.55 18.33
N LYS A 190 -3.09 -25.28 18.77
CA LYS A 190 -3.95 -24.90 19.90
C LYS A 190 -5.41 -25.23 19.61
N ALA A 191 -5.91 -24.94 18.41
CA ALA A 191 -7.28 -25.26 18.01
C ALA A 191 -7.52 -26.78 17.99
N GLN A 192 -6.56 -27.57 17.47
CA GLN A 192 -6.64 -29.02 17.50
C GLN A 192 -6.67 -29.55 18.93
N LEU A 193 -5.77 -29.09 19.81
CA LEU A 193 -5.75 -29.49 21.21
C LEU A 193 -7.03 -29.12 21.95
N GLN A 194 -7.58 -27.92 21.73
CA GLN A 194 -8.87 -27.51 22.29
C GLN A 194 -10.02 -28.39 21.78
N SER A 195 -10.04 -28.71 20.48
CA SER A 195 -11.06 -29.59 19.90
C SER A 195 -10.99 -31.00 20.50
N LEU A 196 -9.78 -31.54 20.70
CA LEU A 196 -9.56 -32.85 21.32
C LEU A 196 -9.95 -32.84 22.80
N ALA A 197 -9.59 -31.77 23.53
CA ALA A 197 -9.98 -31.59 24.92
C ALA A 197 -11.50 -31.49 25.07
N PHE A 198 -12.16 -30.72 24.21
CA PHE A 198 -13.62 -30.61 24.17
C PHE A 198 -14.28 -31.95 23.85
N GLN A 199 -13.79 -32.69 22.85
CA GLN A 199 -14.29 -34.03 22.53
C GLN A 199 -14.13 -35.00 23.71
N LYS A 200 -13.00 -34.95 24.42
CA LYS A 200 -12.77 -35.78 25.62
C LYS A 200 -13.73 -35.40 26.75
N ALA A 201 -13.88 -34.11 27.05
CA ALA A 201 -14.78 -33.62 28.09
C ALA A 201 -16.25 -33.98 27.80
N ALA A 202 -16.69 -33.83 26.54
CA ALA A 202 -18.05 -34.15 26.15
C ALA A 202 -18.34 -35.66 26.16
N LYS A 203 -17.36 -36.50 25.77
CA LYS A 203 -17.45 -37.96 25.96
C LYS A 203 -17.57 -38.33 27.44
N ALA A 204 -16.80 -37.68 28.31
CA ALA A 204 -16.83 -37.93 29.75
C ALA A 204 -18.15 -37.50 30.41
N SER A 205 -18.79 -36.43 29.94
CA SER A 205 -20.10 -36.00 30.43
C SER A 205 -21.28 -36.79 29.86
N GLY A 206 -21.03 -37.86 29.10
CA GLY A 206 -22.07 -38.66 28.44
C GLY A 206 -22.76 -37.95 27.28
N LEU A 207 -22.30 -36.74 26.92
CA LEU A 207 -22.82 -36.00 25.78
C LEU A 207 -22.23 -36.63 24.51
N LYS A 208 -23.06 -37.37 23.77
CA LYS A 208 -22.72 -37.82 22.41
C LYS A 208 -22.55 -36.57 21.54
N VAL A 209 -21.32 -36.08 21.39
CA VAL A 209 -20.97 -35.13 20.33
C VAL A 209 -20.96 -35.93 19.04
N GLY A 210 -22.16 -36.18 18.54
CA GLY A 210 -22.35 -36.64 17.18
C GLY A 210 -21.83 -35.53 16.30
N ILE A 211 -20.70 -35.77 15.65
CA ILE A 211 -20.45 -35.18 14.34
C ILE A 211 -21.73 -35.50 13.57
N GLY A 212 -22.55 -34.48 13.34
CA GLY A 212 -23.72 -34.61 12.49
C GLY A 212 -23.16 -35.00 11.13
N GLN A 213 -23.07 -36.31 10.88
CA GLN A 213 -23.04 -36.81 9.53
C GLN A 213 -24.36 -36.32 8.96
N ASN A 214 -24.32 -35.21 8.23
CA ASN A 214 -25.31 -34.95 7.22
C ASN A 214 -25.47 -36.28 6.50
N LYS A 215 -26.63 -36.92 6.67
CA LYS A 215 -27.01 -38.08 5.86
C LYS A 215 -27.17 -37.53 4.45
N GLY A 216 -26.03 -37.29 3.79
CA GLY A 216 -25.97 -36.96 2.40
C GLY A 216 -26.60 -38.13 1.67
N VAL A 217 -27.58 -37.79 0.85
CA VAL A 217 -28.22 -38.62 -0.18
C VAL A 217 -27.29 -39.75 -0.59
N THR A 218 -27.56 -40.96 -0.13
CA THR A 218 -26.72 -42.11 -0.42
C THR A 218 -27.02 -42.56 -1.85
N VAL A 219 -26.10 -42.26 -2.76
CA VAL A 219 -26.16 -42.80 -4.12
C VAL A 219 -26.12 -44.33 -4.02
N PRO A 220 -27.10 -45.06 -4.59
CA PRO A 220 -27.18 -46.51 -4.45
C PRO A 220 -25.95 -47.19 -5.06
N LYS A 221 -25.45 -48.24 -4.40
CA LYS A 221 -24.32 -49.03 -4.90
C LYS A 221 -24.71 -49.65 -6.25
N GLY A 222 -24.04 -49.24 -7.32
CA GLY A 222 -24.35 -49.66 -8.69
C GLY A 222 -25.13 -48.64 -9.54
N ALA A 223 -25.23 -47.38 -9.10
CA ALA A 223 -25.88 -46.28 -9.85
C ALA A 223 -25.48 -46.21 -11.33
N GLN A 224 -24.24 -46.55 -11.68
CA GLN A 224 -23.77 -46.57 -13.09
C GLN A 224 -24.49 -47.59 -13.98
N LYS A 225 -25.12 -48.62 -13.41
CA LYS A 225 -25.86 -49.68 -14.13
C LYS A 225 -27.37 -49.51 -14.07
N MET A 226 -27.88 -48.55 -13.28
CA MET A 226 -29.31 -48.29 -13.16
C MET A 226 -29.78 -47.38 -14.29
N ARG A 227 -31.02 -47.58 -14.75
CA ARG A 227 -31.64 -46.64 -15.70
C ARG A 227 -31.89 -45.32 -14.99
N ALA A 228 -31.75 -44.22 -15.72
CA ALA A 228 -31.85 -42.86 -15.16
C ALA A 228 -33.16 -42.61 -14.38
N HIS A 229 -34.27 -43.22 -14.82
CA HIS A 229 -35.56 -43.13 -14.14
C HIS A 229 -35.55 -43.76 -12.74
N ASP A 230 -34.88 -44.89 -12.55
CA ASP A 230 -34.85 -45.60 -11.26
C ASP A 230 -33.98 -44.87 -10.24
N LEU A 231 -32.89 -44.26 -10.72
CA LEU A 231 -32.08 -43.33 -9.94
C LEU A 231 -32.88 -42.11 -9.49
N TYR A 232 -33.65 -41.51 -10.39
CA TYR A 232 -34.50 -40.36 -10.08
C TYR A 232 -35.54 -40.70 -9.00
N GLN A 233 -36.25 -41.83 -9.13
CA GLN A 233 -37.21 -42.29 -8.13
C GLN A 233 -36.56 -42.56 -6.76
N HIS A 234 -35.34 -43.11 -6.76
CA HIS A 234 -34.59 -43.36 -5.52
C HIS A 234 -34.19 -42.05 -4.82
N LEU A 235 -33.71 -41.06 -5.56
CA LEU A 235 -33.36 -39.74 -5.03
C LEU A 235 -34.59 -39.01 -4.48
N LEU A 236 -35.72 -39.12 -5.18
CA LEU A 236 -36.98 -38.48 -4.78
C LEU A 236 -37.57 -39.12 -3.51
N LYS A 237 -37.40 -40.43 -3.32
CA LYS A 237 -37.74 -41.13 -2.06
C LYS A 237 -36.87 -40.73 -0.87
N GLN A 238 -35.65 -40.22 -1.10
CA GLN A 238 -34.75 -39.77 -0.04
C GLN A 238 -34.95 -38.30 0.37
N GLN A 239 -35.76 -37.53 -0.37
CA GLN A 239 -36.07 -36.12 -0.06
C GLN A 239 -37.33 -35.92 0.81
N LYS A 240 -38.05 -37.00 1.15
CA LYS A 240 -39.11 -37.00 2.18
C LYS A 240 -38.56 -37.46 3.51
#